data_AF-A0A261S2Y4-F1
#
_entry.id   AF-A0A261S2Y4-F1
#
_cell.length_a   1.000
_cell.length_b   1.000
_cell.length_c   1.000
_cell.angle_alpha   90.00
_cell.angle_beta   90.00
_cell.angle_gamma   90.00
#
_symmetry.space_group_name_H-M   'P 1'
#
loop_
_entity.id
_entity.type
_entity.pdbx_description
1 polymer ?
#
loop_
_entity_poly.entity_id
_entity_poly.type
_entity_poly.pdbx_seq_one_letter_code
_entity_poly.pdbx_strand_id
1 'polypeptide(L)'
;MPKLKPGTIIPTPEEDAEIQRGIDADPDTYELGEAEFKRLKRVGRPRAERPKVQLTVRYDQDVVDAFKAEGPGWQSRMNDALRDWLKEHRA
;
A
#
# COMPACT_ATOMS: atom_id res chain seq x y z
N MET A 1 -5.45 14.61 -7.39
CA MET A 1 -5.56 14.29 -5.95
C MET A 1 -6.89 13.58 -5.72
N PRO A 2 -6.98 12.57 -4.83
CA PRO A 2 -8.27 11.94 -4.54
C PRO A 2 -9.24 12.99 -4.00
N LYS A 3 -10.52 12.87 -4.36
CA LYS A 3 -11.57 13.79 -3.88
C LYS A 3 -11.78 13.57 -2.38
N LEU A 4 -11.92 14.67 -1.63
CA LEU A 4 -12.28 14.62 -0.21
C LEU A 4 -13.67 13.98 -0.04
N LYS A 5 -13.91 13.41 1.14
CA LYS A 5 -15.20 12.80 1.47
C LYS A 5 -16.27 13.89 1.59
N PRO A 6 -17.54 13.62 1.22
CA PRO A 6 -18.64 14.55 1.46
C PRO A 6 -18.71 14.92 2.95
N GLY A 7 -18.89 16.21 3.25
CA GLY A 7 -18.92 16.73 4.62
C GLY A 7 -17.56 17.01 5.28
N THR A 8 -16.46 16.95 4.52
CA THR A 8 -15.15 17.38 5.04
C THR A 8 -15.16 18.89 5.31
N ILE A 9 -14.96 19.28 6.56
CA ILE A 9 -14.81 20.68 6.98
C ILE A 9 -13.33 21.04 6.84
N ILE A 10 -13.05 22.14 6.16
CA ILE A 10 -11.71 22.73 6.03
C ILE A 10 -11.73 24.02 6.84
N PRO A 11 -10.73 24.26 7.71
CA PRO A 11 -10.64 25.50 8.44
C PRO A 11 -10.65 26.71 7.50
N THR A 12 -11.30 27.77 7.94
CA THR A 12 -11.20 29.08 7.31
C THR A 12 -9.82 29.70 7.59
N PRO A 13 -9.38 30.70 6.81
CA PRO A 13 -8.11 31.38 7.08
C PRO A 13 -8.02 32.00 8.48
N GLU A 14 -9.14 32.45 9.05
CA GLU A 14 -9.20 33.00 10.41
C GLU A 14 -9.01 31.90 11.46
N GLU A 15 -9.62 30.74 11.26
CA GLU A 15 -9.44 29.56 12.12
C GLU A 15 -8.02 28.99 12.02
N ASP A 16 -7.44 28.93 10.81
CA ASP A 16 -6.03 28.56 10.62
C ASP A 16 -5.08 29.51 11.38
N ALA A 17 -5.37 30.81 11.37
CA ALA A 17 -4.56 31.79 12.11
C ALA A 17 -4.69 31.63 13.63
N GLU A 18 -5.86 31.24 14.14
CA GLU A 18 -6.03 30.92 15.57
C GLU A 18 -5.29 29.64 15.96
N ILE A 19 -5.32 28.61 15.09
CA ILE A 19 -4.56 27.38 15.28
C ILE A 19 -3.05 27.68 15.34
N GLN A 20 -2.53 28.51 14.42
CA GLN A 20 -1.12 28.89 14.42
C GLN A 20 -0.72 29.67 15.68
N ARG A 21 -1.57 30.61 16.15
CA ARG A 21 -1.32 31.32 17.42
C ARG A 21 -1.20 30.36 18.59
N GLY A 22 -2.05 29.34 18.64
CA GLY A 22 -2.00 28.31 19.67
C GLY A 22 -0.70 27.52 19.64
N ILE A 23 -0.23 27.14 18.45
CA ILE A 23 1.05 26.47 18.25
C ILE A 23 2.21 27.37 18.70
N ASP A 24 2.24 28.63 18.24
CA ASP A 24 3.33 29.57 18.54
C ASP A 24 3.43 29.89 20.05
N ALA A 25 2.31 29.83 20.78
CA ALA A 25 2.26 30.11 22.21
C ALA A 25 2.69 28.92 23.09
N ASP A 26 2.77 27.71 22.53
CA ASP A 26 3.16 26.50 23.25
C ASP A 26 4.67 26.22 23.11
N PRO A 27 5.48 26.42 24.17
CA PRO A 27 6.92 26.21 24.10
C PRO A 27 7.33 24.74 23.93
N ASP A 28 6.43 23.79 24.17
CA ASP A 28 6.69 22.35 23.98
C ASP A 28 6.30 21.87 22.57
N THR A 29 5.64 22.71 21.77
CA THR A 29 5.27 22.33 20.40
C THR A 29 6.50 22.31 19.49
N TYR A 30 6.74 21.15 18.89
CA TYR A 30 7.79 20.95 17.90
C TYR A 30 7.20 20.88 16.49
N GLU A 31 7.54 21.87 15.66
CA GLU A 31 7.18 21.89 14.24
C GLU A 31 8.30 21.34 13.36
N LEU A 32 7.96 20.38 12.51
CA LEU A 32 8.87 19.84 11.50
C LEU A 32 9.06 20.84 10.36
N GLY A 33 10.22 21.49 10.30
CA GLY A 33 10.58 22.34 9.18
C GLY A 33 10.69 21.57 7.85
N GLU A 34 10.57 22.27 6.72
CA GLU A 34 10.54 21.66 5.38
C GLU A 34 11.77 20.77 5.09
N ALA A 35 12.96 21.24 5.49
CA ALA A 35 14.21 20.50 5.31
C ALA A 35 14.23 19.20 6.15
N GLU A 36 13.58 19.19 7.31
CA GLU A 36 13.51 18.03 8.19
C GLU A 36 12.45 17.03 7.71
N PHE A 37 11.29 17.55 7.31
CA PHE A 37 10.24 16.75 6.69
C PHE A 37 10.75 15.99 5.46
N LYS A 38 11.58 16.63 4.63
CA LYS A 38 12.21 16.00 3.46
C LYS A 38 13.19 14.88 3.81
N ARG A 39 13.78 14.88 5.01
CA ARG A 39 14.70 13.84 5.49
C ARG A 39 13.97 12.62 6.06
N LEU A 40 12.66 12.72 6.32
CA LEU A 40 11.89 11.59 6.83
C LEU A 40 11.89 10.44 5.82
N LYS A 41 12.32 9.26 6.28
CA LYS A 41 12.25 8.04 5.47
C LYS A 41 10.79 7.62 5.36
N ARG A 42 10.36 7.19 4.17
CA ARG A 42 9.05 6.56 4.00
C ARG A 42 8.96 5.32 4.88
N VAL A 43 8.07 5.36 5.86
CA VAL A 43 7.79 4.24 6.75
C VAL A 43 6.88 3.27 5.99
N GLY A 44 7.43 2.14 5.56
CA GLY A 44 6.73 1.10 4.84
C GLY A 44 7.58 -0.14 4.72
N ARG A 45 6.98 -1.29 4.41
CA ARG A 45 7.74 -2.51 4.13
C ARG A 45 8.75 -2.22 3.02
N PRO A 46 10.02 -2.65 3.16
CA PRO A 46 11.00 -2.55 2.09
C PRO A 46 10.43 -3.12 0.79
N ARG A 47 10.76 -2.49 -0.35
CA ARG A 47 10.39 -3.04 -1.65
C ARG A 47 11.02 -4.42 -1.79
N ALA A 48 10.23 -5.41 -2.22
CA ALA A 48 10.78 -6.72 -2.53
C ALA A 48 11.76 -6.60 -3.71
N GLU A 49 12.91 -7.27 -3.63
CA GLU A 49 13.91 -7.29 -4.71
C GLU A 49 13.35 -7.90 -6.01
N ARG A 50 12.46 -8.89 -5.86
CA ARG A 50 11.81 -9.60 -6.97
C ARG A 50 10.30 -9.67 -6.72
N PRO A 51 9.54 -8.62 -7.08
CA PRO A 51 8.10 -8.64 -6.92
C PRO A 51 7.45 -9.68 -7.84
N LYS A 52 6.26 -10.16 -7.46
CA LYS A 52 5.42 -10.96 -8.35
C LYS A 52 5.06 -10.12 -9.59
N VAL A 53 5.13 -10.72 -10.77
CA VAL A 53 4.73 -10.06 -12.02
C VAL A 53 3.23 -10.27 -12.21
N GLN A 54 2.48 -9.18 -12.39
CA GLN A 54 1.06 -9.25 -12.76
C GLN A 54 0.95 -9.45 -14.27
N LEU A 55 0.28 -10.53 -14.68
CA LEU A 55 0.02 -10.86 -16.07
C LEU A 55 -1.48 -11.06 -16.30
N THR A 56 -1.95 -10.75 -17.51
CA THR A 56 -3.29 -11.11 -17.97
C THR A 56 -3.20 -12.45 -18.71
N VAL A 57 -3.60 -13.54 -18.05
CA VAL A 57 -3.58 -14.90 -18.58
C VAL A 57 -4.98 -15.50 -18.51
N ARG A 58 -5.35 -16.32 -19.50
CA ARG A 58 -6.57 -17.12 -19.45
C ARG A 58 -6.20 -18.54 -19.02
N TYR A 59 -6.94 -19.06 -18.06
CA TYR A 59 -6.87 -20.45 -17.61
C TYR A 59 -8.22 -21.11 -17.90
N ASP A 60 -8.22 -22.43 -18.05
CA ASP A 60 -9.47 -23.19 -18.11
C ASP A 60 -10.25 -23.07 -16.80
N GLN A 61 -11.58 -23.08 -16.90
CA GLN A 61 -12.48 -22.79 -15.79
C GLN A 61 -12.36 -23.83 -14.67
N ASP A 62 -12.28 -25.11 -15.04
CA ASP A 62 -12.14 -26.25 -14.14
C ASP A 62 -10.87 -26.17 -13.30
N VAL A 63 -9.74 -25.75 -13.91
CA VAL A 63 -8.47 -25.53 -13.20
C VAL A 63 -8.62 -24.44 -12.14
N VAL A 64 -9.23 -23.31 -12.48
CA VAL A 64 -9.41 -22.19 -11.54
C VAL A 64 -10.35 -22.59 -10.39
N ASP A 65 -11.43 -23.31 -10.70
CA ASP A 65 -12.40 -23.74 -9.70
C ASP A 65 -11.80 -24.77 -8.73
N ALA A 66 -11.00 -25.71 -9.24
CA ALA A 66 -10.28 -26.68 -8.41
C ALA A 66 -9.40 -26.00 -7.37
N PHE A 67 -8.57 -25.03 -7.77
CA PHE A 67 -7.74 -24.29 -6.81
C PHE A 67 -8.57 -23.42 -5.88
N LYS A 68 -9.60 -22.72 -6.37
CA LYS A 68 -10.46 -21.88 -5.52
C LYS A 68 -11.17 -22.67 -4.42
N ALA A 69 -11.55 -23.93 -4.70
CA ALA A 69 -12.19 -24.81 -3.73
C ALA A 69 -11.31 -25.09 -2.50
N GLU A 70 -9.98 -24.99 -2.63
CA GLU A 70 -9.04 -25.11 -1.52
C GLU A 70 -9.06 -23.90 -0.56
N GLY A 71 -9.83 -22.86 -0.86
CA GLY A 71 -10.06 -21.71 0.03
C GLY A 71 -8.98 -20.63 -0.02
N PRO A 72 -8.83 -19.82 1.05
CA PRO A 72 -7.87 -18.73 1.10
C PRO A 72 -6.44 -19.19 0.75
N GLY A 73 -5.74 -18.38 -0.06
CA GLY A 73 -4.39 -18.69 -0.52
C GLY A 73 -4.29 -19.54 -1.79
N TRP A 74 -5.41 -19.89 -2.44
CA TRP A 74 -5.42 -20.72 -3.65
C TRP A 74 -4.49 -20.23 -4.77
N GLN A 75 -4.38 -18.91 -4.98
CA GLN A 75 -3.45 -18.36 -5.97
C GLN A 75 -1.98 -18.64 -5.65
N SER A 76 -1.63 -18.70 -4.36
CA SER A 76 -0.27 -19.05 -3.95
C SER A 76 0.00 -20.54 -4.20
N ARG A 77 -0.95 -21.42 -3.87
CA ARG A 77 -0.85 -22.85 -4.18
C ARG A 77 -0.77 -23.12 -5.68
N MET A 78 -1.58 -22.44 -6.48
CA MET A 78 -1.48 -22.50 -7.95
C MET A 78 -0.09 -22.05 -8.44
N ASN A 79 0.45 -20.96 -7.89
CA ASN A 79 1.81 -20.52 -8.21
C ASN A 79 2.88 -21.57 -7.83
N ASP A 80 2.72 -22.23 -6.68
CA ASP A 80 3.67 -23.24 -6.21
C ASP A 80 3.62 -24.50 -7.09
N ALA A 81 2.43 -24.92 -7.52
CA ALA A 81 2.28 -25.99 -8.51
C ALA A 81 3.00 -25.66 -9.83
N LEU A 82 2.91 -24.41 -10.32
CA LEU A 82 3.67 -23.97 -11.49
C LEU A 82 5.19 -24.00 -11.26
N ARG A 83 5.65 -23.69 -10.04
CA ARG A 83 7.08 -23.79 -9.69
C ARG A 83 7.55 -25.24 -9.68
N ASP A 84 6.75 -26.15 -9.13
CA ASP A 84 7.10 -27.56 -9.05
C ASP A 84 7.13 -28.20 -10.44
N TRP A 85 6.14 -27.90 -11.28
CA TRP A 85 6.16 -28.29 -12.69
C TRP A 85 7.45 -27.84 -13.40
N LEU A 86 7.90 -26.60 -13.16
CA LEU A 86 9.15 -26.09 -13.73
C LEU A 86 10.40 -26.81 -13.20
N LYS A 87 10.42 -27.31 -11.96
CA LYS A 87 11.56 -28.08 -11.42
C LYS A 87 11.62 -29.47 -12.05
N GLU A 88 10.47 -30.10 -12.24
CA GLU A 88 10.37 -31.46 -12.79
C GLU A 88 10.64 -31.51 -14.30
N HIS A 89 10.32 -30.44 -15.02
CA HIS A 89 10.35 -30.40 -16.49
C HIS A 89 11.44 -29.51 -17.08
N ARG A 90 12.29 -28.91 -16.24
CA ARG A 90 13.53 -28.26 -16.69
C ARG A 90 14.71 -29.18 -16.44
N ALA A 91 15.29 -29.69 -17.52
CA ALA A 91 16.65 -30.24 -17.54
C ALA A 91 17.69 -29.12 -17.43
#